data_AF-A0A1H8HJ37-F1
#
_entry.id   AF-A0A1H8HJ37-F1
#
_cell.length_a   1.000
_cell.length_b   1.000
_cell.length_c   1.000
_cell.angle_alpha   90.00
_cell.angle_beta   90.00
_cell.angle_gamma   90.00
#
_symmetry.space_group_name_H-M   'P 1'
#
loop_
_entity.id
_entity.type
_entity.pdbx_description
1 polymer ?
#
loop_
_entity_poly.entity_id
_entity_poly.type
_entity_poly.pdbx_seq_one_letter_code
_entity_poly.pdbx_strand_id
1 'polypeptide(L)'
;MGVHPQVQFLLQMMESRGLPPLEQLGVQEARQAFITSATMMSKAEKKVKTEDRMIQGAEKEIAIRIYTPEVSGLTGALVYYHGGGWVIGNIETHDALCHTVAAESGCIVVSVDYGLAPESKFPEPVEDAYLAAKWAYEHASEIGVDPKRIAVGGDSAGGNLAAAVTYLAVERKDLEIAYQMLLYPSTSFEPTESYEKYSEGYYLTKGTMEWFREQYLTSVDDTASPLAAPMLIPDAATKQLPPAFIMTAEFDPLCDGGEAFANKLKDAGVEVRYVCYPGMIHGFLGMTEFLTDGKKAVSEIASELKAKFVTNVSDLSK
;
A
#
# COMPACT_ATOMS: atom_id res chain seq x y z
N MET A 1 14.79 -13.73 -14.68
CA MET A 1 16.15 -13.18 -14.92
C MET A 1 16.90 -13.29 -13.59
N GLY A 2 18.12 -12.75 -13.42
CA GLY A 2 18.73 -12.66 -12.08
C GLY A 2 18.24 -11.40 -11.34
N VAL A 3 18.54 -11.30 -10.03
CA VAL A 3 18.31 -10.06 -9.25
C VAL A 3 18.97 -8.87 -9.95
N HIS A 4 18.30 -7.73 -9.99
CA HIS A 4 18.83 -6.53 -10.65
C HIS A 4 20.16 -6.08 -10.01
N PRO A 5 21.18 -5.63 -10.77
CA PRO A 5 22.48 -5.26 -10.20
C PRO A 5 22.44 -4.18 -9.11
N GLN A 6 21.55 -3.18 -9.23
CA GLN A 6 21.37 -2.17 -8.17
C GLN A 6 20.80 -2.77 -6.88
N VAL A 7 19.92 -3.77 -7.01
CA VAL A 7 19.36 -4.49 -5.86
C VAL A 7 20.43 -5.37 -5.22
N GLN A 8 21.24 -6.07 -6.01
CA GLN A 8 22.36 -6.86 -5.48
C GLN A 8 23.34 -5.99 -4.68
N PHE A 9 23.71 -4.82 -5.22
CA PHE A 9 24.56 -3.86 -4.52
C PHE A 9 23.93 -3.37 -3.22
N LEU A 10 22.64 -3.05 -3.23
CA LEU A 10 21.90 -2.60 -2.06
C LEU A 10 21.86 -3.67 -0.96
N LEU A 11 21.57 -4.91 -1.32
CA LEU A 11 21.55 -6.05 -0.39
C LEU A 11 22.93 -6.28 0.24
N GLN A 12 24.01 -6.27 -0.56
CA GLN A 12 25.38 -6.38 -0.05
C GLN A 12 25.75 -5.24 0.89
N MET A 13 25.32 -4.01 0.56
CA MET A 13 25.53 -2.85 1.43
C MET A 13 24.79 -3.03 2.76
N MET A 14 23.54 -3.48 2.75
CA MET A 14 22.75 -3.75 3.96
C MET A 14 23.41 -4.85 4.82
N GLU A 15 23.80 -5.96 4.20
CA GLU A 15 24.48 -7.07 4.87
C GLU A 15 25.79 -6.62 5.53
N SER A 16 26.58 -5.80 4.84
CA SER A 16 27.86 -5.29 5.36
C SER A 16 27.72 -4.40 6.61
N ARG A 17 26.55 -3.81 6.85
CA ARG A 17 26.27 -3.01 8.05
C ARG A 17 26.04 -3.87 9.29
N GLY A 18 25.76 -5.17 9.11
CA GLY A 18 25.60 -6.12 10.20
C GLY A 18 24.51 -5.74 11.21
N LEU A 19 23.48 -5.03 10.77
CA LEU A 19 22.36 -4.67 11.62
C LEU A 19 21.55 -5.92 11.96
N PRO A 20 21.05 -6.05 13.20
CA PRO A 20 20.17 -7.14 13.57
C PRO A 20 18.88 -7.12 12.73
N PRO A 21 18.27 -8.27 12.45
CA PRO A 21 16.94 -8.35 11.86
C PRO A 21 15.89 -7.59 12.69
N LEU A 22 14.84 -7.09 12.03
CA LEU A 22 13.79 -6.28 12.68
C LEU A 22 13.10 -7.04 13.82
N GLU A 23 12.86 -8.34 13.65
CA GLU A 23 12.23 -9.19 14.66
C GLU A 23 13.09 -9.42 15.92
N GLN A 24 14.38 -9.09 15.86
CA GLN A 24 15.28 -9.12 17.02
C GLN A 24 15.35 -7.75 17.71
N LEU A 25 14.81 -6.71 17.08
CA LEU A 25 14.63 -5.39 17.69
C LEU A 25 13.32 -5.39 18.49
N GLY A 26 13.28 -4.64 19.59
CA GLY A 26 12.00 -4.30 20.22
C GLY A 26 11.17 -3.42 19.27
N VAL A 27 9.83 -3.48 19.35
CA VAL A 27 8.91 -2.75 18.45
C VAL A 27 9.29 -1.27 18.26
N GLN A 28 9.59 -0.56 19.35
CA GLN A 28 9.93 0.87 19.27
C GLN A 28 11.26 1.11 18.55
N GLU A 29 12.23 0.23 18.73
CA GLU A 29 13.52 0.31 18.05
C GLU A 29 13.38 -0.04 16.56
N ALA A 30 12.56 -1.05 16.23
CA ALA A 30 12.22 -1.38 14.84
C ALA A 30 11.55 -0.20 14.13
N ARG A 31 10.58 0.48 14.77
CA ARG A 31 9.94 1.69 14.25
C ARG A 31 10.96 2.80 13.98
N GLN A 32 11.82 3.09 14.95
CA GLN A 32 12.83 4.15 14.80
C GLN A 32 13.86 3.80 13.72
N ALA A 33 14.31 2.55 13.64
CA ALA A 33 15.22 2.07 12.61
C ALA A 33 14.60 2.21 11.21
N PHE A 34 13.31 1.89 11.06
CA PHE A 34 12.61 2.03 9.80
C PHE A 34 12.47 3.49 9.37
N ILE A 35 12.13 4.41 10.28
CA ILE A 35 12.10 5.86 10.01
C ILE A 35 13.48 6.34 9.53
N THR A 36 14.54 5.99 10.25
CA THR A 36 15.91 6.36 9.88
C THR A 36 16.29 5.80 8.51
N SER A 37 15.95 4.54 8.23
CA SER A 37 16.20 3.92 6.92
C SER A 37 15.43 4.64 5.80
N ALA A 38 14.13 4.89 5.98
CA ALA A 38 13.28 5.53 4.96
C ALA A 38 13.84 6.88 4.51
N THR A 39 14.28 7.72 5.46
CA THR A 39 14.89 9.04 5.14
C THR A 39 16.20 8.96 4.35
N MET A 40 16.92 7.85 4.43
CA MET A 40 18.12 7.61 3.61
C MET A 40 17.79 7.01 2.25
N MET A 41 16.75 6.18 2.17
CA MET A 41 16.38 5.39 1.00
C MET A 41 15.51 6.16 0.00
N SER A 42 14.76 7.15 0.47
CA SER A 42 13.93 8.01 -0.36
C SER A 42 13.94 9.45 0.16
N LYS A 43 13.92 10.42 -0.76
CA LYS A 43 13.85 11.85 -0.43
C LYS A 43 12.65 12.47 -1.10
N ALA A 44 11.81 13.12 -0.31
CA ALA A 44 10.65 13.82 -0.81
C ALA A 44 11.07 15.08 -1.57
N GLU A 45 10.72 15.15 -2.85
CA GLU A 45 10.66 16.43 -3.56
C GLU A 45 9.34 17.09 -3.20
N LYS A 46 9.36 18.06 -2.27
CA LYS A 46 8.17 18.74 -1.72
C LYS A 46 7.49 19.67 -2.74
N LYS A 47 6.97 19.08 -3.81
CA LYS A 47 6.39 19.73 -4.99
C LYS A 47 4.91 20.09 -4.83
N VAL A 48 4.25 19.58 -3.80
CA VAL A 48 2.82 19.78 -3.55
C VAL A 48 2.58 20.31 -2.14
N LYS A 49 1.43 20.94 -1.92
CA LYS A 49 1.06 21.42 -0.58
C LYS A 49 0.65 20.25 0.30
N THR A 50 0.97 20.33 1.58
CA THR A 50 0.59 19.32 2.57
C THR A 50 -0.24 19.96 3.69
N GLU A 51 -1.25 19.24 4.16
CA GLU A 51 -2.06 19.61 5.32
C GLU A 51 -2.26 18.40 6.22
N ASP A 52 -1.97 18.54 7.51
CA ASP A 52 -2.18 17.50 8.51
C ASP A 52 -3.54 17.71 9.19
N ARG A 53 -4.32 16.63 9.35
CA ARG A 53 -5.59 16.62 10.07
C ARG A 53 -5.68 15.43 11.01
N MET A 54 -6.48 15.58 12.06
CA MET A 54 -6.97 14.47 12.87
C MET A 54 -8.41 14.16 12.45
N ILE A 55 -8.72 12.89 12.24
CA ILE A 55 -10.06 12.42 11.89
C ILE A 55 -10.53 11.37 12.90
N GLN A 56 -11.85 11.17 12.99
CA GLN A 56 -12.40 10.14 13.86
C GLN A 56 -12.03 8.74 13.34
N GLY A 57 -11.28 7.97 14.14
CA GLY A 57 -11.04 6.55 13.92
C GLY A 57 -11.95 5.67 14.76
N ALA A 58 -11.66 4.36 14.79
CA ALA A 58 -12.52 3.38 15.46
C ALA A 58 -12.54 3.57 16.97
N GLU A 59 -11.35 3.64 17.57
CA GLU A 59 -11.16 3.81 19.02
C GLU A 59 -10.49 5.15 19.37
N LYS A 60 -9.68 5.69 18.46
CA LYS A 60 -8.88 6.90 18.65
C LYS A 60 -8.94 7.77 17.40
N GLU A 61 -8.50 9.02 17.50
CA GLU A 61 -8.30 9.85 16.32
C GLU A 61 -7.15 9.30 15.47
N ILE A 62 -7.32 9.35 14.15
CA ILE A 62 -6.32 8.95 13.15
C ILE A 62 -5.70 10.22 12.58
N ALA A 63 -4.37 10.29 12.54
CA ALA A 63 -3.68 11.35 11.82
C ALA A 63 -3.69 11.06 10.32
N ILE A 64 -3.98 12.07 9.50
CA ILE A 64 -3.86 12.01 8.05
C ILE A 64 -3.03 13.18 7.54
N ARG A 65 -2.31 12.96 6.43
CA ARG A 65 -1.67 14.02 5.67
C ARG A 65 -2.23 14.07 4.25
N ILE A 66 -2.74 15.23 3.87
CA ILE A 66 -3.34 15.49 2.56
C ILE A 66 -2.29 16.17 1.68
N TYR A 67 -1.97 15.56 0.54
CA TYR A 67 -1.04 16.06 -0.46
C TYR A 67 -1.83 16.60 -1.64
N THR A 68 -1.80 17.92 -1.84
CA THR A 68 -2.66 18.62 -2.80
C THR A 68 -1.82 19.15 -3.97
N PRO A 69 -1.96 18.57 -5.18
CA PRO A 69 -1.28 19.06 -6.37
C PRO A 69 -1.88 20.36 -6.88
N GLU A 70 -1.12 21.09 -7.70
CA GLU A 70 -1.61 22.28 -8.38
C GLU A 70 -2.46 21.90 -9.61
N VAL A 71 -3.77 21.76 -9.40
CA VAL A 71 -4.75 21.45 -10.45
C VAL A 71 -5.95 22.41 -10.39
N SER A 72 -6.64 22.59 -11.53
CA SER A 72 -7.87 23.39 -11.61
C SER A 72 -9.11 22.52 -11.44
N GLY A 73 -10.01 22.89 -10.52
CA GLY A 73 -11.27 22.17 -10.31
C GLY A 73 -11.13 20.93 -9.42
N LEU A 74 -12.17 20.10 -9.38
CA LEU A 74 -12.15 18.83 -8.64
C LEU A 74 -11.27 17.79 -9.34
N THR A 75 -10.51 17.03 -8.56
CA THR A 75 -9.68 15.90 -9.05
C THR A 75 -10.04 14.58 -8.37
N GLY A 76 -9.39 13.49 -8.75
CA GLY A 76 -9.48 12.21 -8.02
C GLY A 76 -8.60 12.20 -6.77
N ALA A 77 -8.83 11.21 -5.90
CA ALA A 77 -8.01 10.98 -4.72
C ALA A 77 -7.48 9.55 -4.64
N LEU A 78 -6.34 9.39 -4.00
CA LEU A 78 -5.83 8.12 -3.50
C LEU A 78 -5.75 8.20 -1.98
N VAL A 79 -6.54 7.39 -1.27
CA VAL A 79 -6.37 7.17 0.16
C VAL A 79 -5.29 6.09 0.32
N TYR A 80 -4.14 6.48 0.85
CA TYR A 80 -2.93 5.67 0.87
C TYR A 80 -2.63 5.13 2.27
N TYR A 81 -2.46 3.82 2.36
CA TYR A 81 -2.05 3.12 3.58
C TYR A 81 -0.60 2.68 3.43
N HIS A 82 0.24 3.09 4.36
CA HIS A 82 1.66 2.76 4.30
C HIS A 82 1.92 1.27 4.62
N GLY A 83 2.99 0.71 4.04
CA GLY A 83 3.53 -0.58 4.41
C GLY A 83 4.28 -0.58 5.75
N GLY A 84 4.79 -1.75 6.13
CA GLY A 84 5.50 -1.95 7.41
C GLY A 84 4.91 -3.05 8.29
N GLY A 85 4.29 -4.08 7.69
CA GLY A 85 3.81 -5.26 8.41
C GLY A 85 2.87 -4.94 9.57
N TRP A 86 2.07 -3.87 9.45
CA TRP A 86 1.15 -3.34 10.47
C TRP A 86 1.79 -2.90 11.79
N VAL A 87 3.14 -2.93 11.91
CA VAL A 87 3.87 -2.66 13.16
C VAL A 87 4.79 -1.46 13.04
N ILE A 88 5.37 -1.24 11.86
CA ILE A 88 6.28 -0.13 11.56
C ILE A 88 5.73 0.72 10.41
N GLY A 89 6.42 1.81 10.11
CA GLY A 89 5.96 2.80 9.14
C GLY A 89 5.08 3.86 9.79
N ASN A 90 4.88 4.93 9.05
CA ASN A 90 4.03 6.08 9.34
C ASN A 90 3.98 6.98 8.09
N ILE A 91 3.25 8.09 8.18
CA ILE A 91 3.22 9.13 7.13
C ILE A 91 4.63 9.52 6.66
N GLU A 92 5.56 9.79 7.58
CA GLU A 92 6.91 10.30 7.26
C GLU A 92 7.74 9.29 6.45
N THR A 93 7.60 8.00 6.74
CA THR A 93 8.34 6.93 6.02
C THR A 93 7.92 6.79 4.56
N HIS A 94 6.72 7.26 4.20
CA HIS A 94 6.16 7.18 2.85
C HIS A 94 5.92 8.56 2.22
N ASP A 95 6.37 9.64 2.88
CA ASP A 95 6.14 11.03 2.47
C ASP A 95 6.66 11.32 1.05
N ALA A 96 7.82 10.76 0.71
CA ALA A 96 8.42 10.92 -0.62
C ALA A 96 7.59 10.28 -1.74
N LEU A 97 7.02 9.10 -1.49
CA LEU A 97 6.13 8.43 -2.42
C LEU A 97 4.86 9.26 -2.60
N CYS A 98 4.20 9.65 -1.51
CA CYS A 98 2.96 10.43 -1.56
C CYS A 98 3.14 11.78 -2.27
N HIS A 99 4.25 12.49 -2.02
CA HIS A 99 4.60 13.71 -2.75
C HIS A 99 4.73 13.47 -4.25
N THR A 100 5.45 12.42 -4.66
CA THR A 100 5.70 12.10 -6.07
C THR A 100 4.40 11.72 -6.77
N VAL A 101 3.62 10.83 -6.14
CA VAL A 101 2.34 10.36 -6.68
C VAL A 101 1.35 11.52 -6.84
N ALA A 102 1.19 12.37 -5.83
CA ALA A 102 0.32 13.54 -5.92
C ALA A 102 0.75 14.49 -7.05
N ALA A 103 2.05 14.81 -7.11
CA ALA A 103 2.61 15.73 -8.10
C ALA A 103 2.45 15.23 -9.54
N GLU A 104 2.76 13.96 -9.79
CA GLU A 104 2.79 13.39 -11.14
C GLU A 104 1.40 12.96 -11.63
N SER A 105 0.53 12.49 -10.73
CA SER A 105 -0.82 12.06 -11.09
C SER A 105 -1.77 13.23 -11.29
N GLY A 106 -1.58 14.32 -10.54
CA GLY A 106 -2.58 15.38 -10.41
C GLY A 106 -3.78 15.00 -9.53
N CYS A 107 -3.71 13.86 -8.85
CA CYS A 107 -4.68 13.45 -7.83
C CYS A 107 -4.23 13.89 -6.45
N ILE A 108 -5.21 14.10 -5.56
CA ILE A 108 -4.93 14.29 -4.14
C ILE A 108 -4.51 12.95 -3.54
N VAL A 109 -3.53 12.95 -2.64
CA VAL A 109 -3.18 11.76 -1.86
C VAL A 109 -3.53 12.04 -0.40
N VAL A 110 -4.27 11.14 0.25
CA VAL A 110 -4.56 11.19 1.69
C VAL A 110 -3.80 10.04 2.34
N SER A 111 -2.64 10.32 2.91
CA SER A 111 -1.82 9.33 3.63
C SER A 111 -2.37 9.14 5.05
N VAL A 112 -2.56 7.89 5.46
CA VAL A 112 -3.26 7.53 6.71
C VAL A 112 -2.28 6.92 7.71
N ASP A 113 -2.23 7.47 8.92
CA ASP A 113 -1.45 6.97 10.06
C ASP A 113 -2.33 6.07 10.95
N TYR A 114 -2.70 4.91 10.41
CA TYR A 114 -3.60 3.96 11.07
C TYR A 114 -2.97 3.36 12.35
N GLY A 115 -3.79 2.85 13.28
CA GLY A 115 -3.29 2.22 14.49
C GLY A 115 -2.33 1.06 14.20
N LEU A 116 -1.17 1.03 14.89
CA LEU A 116 -0.16 0.00 14.68
C LEU A 116 -0.19 -1.07 15.77
N ALA A 117 0.10 -2.29 15.38
CA ALA A 117 0.33 -3.40 16.27
C ALA A 117 1.68 -3.25 17.00
N PRO A 118 1.81 -3.81 18.23
CA PRO A 118 0.81 -4.59 18.97
C PRO A 118 -0.20 -3.74 19.76
N GLU A 119 -0.09 -2.42 19.76
CA GLU A 119 -1.00 -1.54 20.50
C GLU A 119 -2.42 -1.56 19.94
N SER A 120 -2.56 -1.69 18.62
CA SER A 120 -3.80 -1.88 17.88
C SER A 120 -3.69 -3.13 17.00
N LYS A 121 -4.21 -4.25 17.49
CA LYS A 121 -4.22 -5.53 16.79
C LYS A 121 -5.39 -5.63 15.81
N PHE A 122 -5.33 -6.59 14.90
CA PHE A 122 -6.47 -6.95 14.05
C PHE A 122 -7.76 -7.14 14.89
N PRO A 123 -8.90 -6.55 14.49
CA PRO A 123 -9.15 -5.85 13.22
C PRO A 123 -9.01 -4.31 13.25
N GLU A 124 -8.53 -3.70 14.33
CA GLU A 124 -8.52 -2.22 14.49
C GLU A 124 -7.87 -1.47 13.31
N PRO A 125 -6.69 -1.88 12.77
CA PRO A 125 -6.07 -1.16 11.66
C PRO A 125 -6.90 -1.18 10.37
N VAL A 126 -7.71 -2.23 10.18
CA VAL A 126 -8.63 -2.34 9.02
C VAL A 126 -9.79 -1.37 9.17
N GLU A 127 -10.35 -1.23 10.37
CA GLU A 127 -11.43 -0.29 10.65
C GLU A 127 -10.95 1.15 10.51
N ASP A 128 -9.76 1.48 11.01
CA ASP A 128 -9.15 2.81 10.84
C ASP A 128 -8.94 3.13 9.35
N ALA A 129 -8.40 2.18 8.57
CA ALA A 129 -8.22 2.34 7.13
C ALA A 129 -9.55 2.60 6.40
N TYR A 130 -10.60 1.86 6.76
CA TYR A 130 -11.94 2.04 6.19
C TYR A 130 -12.56 3.39 6.58
N LEU A 131 -12.45 3.80 7.84
CA LEU A 131 -12.95 5.09 8.31
C LEU A 131 -12.24 6.27 7.64
N ALA A 132 -10.93 6.15 7.37
CA ALA A 132 -10.20 7.15 6.60
C ALA A 132 -10.69 7.25 5.14
N ALA A 133 -10.98 6.11 4.49
CA ALA A 133 -11.58 6.12 3.15
C ALA A 133 -12.98 6.73 3.14
N LYS A 134 -13.80 6.39 4.14
CA LYS A 134 -15.14 6.96 4.31
C LYS A 134 -15.09 8.46 4.57
N TRP A 135 -14.16 8.92 5.41
CA TRP A 135 -13.92 10.35 5.65
C TRP A 135 -13.58 11.09 4.35
N ALA A 136 -12.67 10.55 3.54
CA ALA A 136 -12.31 11.14 2.25
C ALA A 136 -13.51 11.22 1.29
N TYR A 137 -14.41 10.23 1.33
CA TYR A 137 -15.65 10.21 0.57
C TYR A 137 -16.66 11.26 1.05
N GLU A 138 -16.89 11.34 2.36
CA GLU A 138 -17.85 12.27 2.97
C GLU A 138 -17.38 13.73 2.93
N HIS A 139 -16.08 13.99 2.88
CA HIS A 139 -15.49 15.34 2.85
C HIS A 139 -14.82 15.68 1.51
N ALA A 140 -15.09 14.90 0.47
CA ALA A 140 -14.46 15.04 -0.85
C ALA A 140 -14.47 16.48 -1.36
N SER A 141 -15.61 17.17 -1.29
CA SER A 141 -15.71 18.57 -1.74
C SER A 141 -14.83 19.55 -0.95
N GLU A 142 -14.62 19.30 0.35
CA GLU A 142 -13.82 20.16 1.22
C GLU A 142 -12.34 20.13 0.87
N ILE A 143 -11.87 18.98 0.39
CA ILE A 143 -10.47 18.76 0.01
C ILE A 143 -10.25 18.89 -1.50
N GLY A 144 -11.28 19.18 -2.30
CA GLY A 144 -11.16 19.37 -3.76
C GLY A 144 -11.22 18.07 -4.57
N VAL A 145 -11.88 17.05 -4.04
CA VAL A 145 -12.03 15.71 -4.64
C VAL A 145 -13.44 15.52 -5.20
N ASP A 146 -13.55 14.85 -6.35
CA ASP A 146 -14.81 14.26 -6.83
C ASP A 146 -15.04 12.92 -6.09
N PRO A 147 -16.11 12.76 -5.29
CA PRO A 147 -16.35 11.55 -4.51
C PRO A 147 -16.51 10.29 -5.37
N LYS A 148 -16.77 10.42 -6.68
CA LYS A 148 -16.82 9.29 -7.64
C LYS A 148 -15.45 8.86 -8.16
N ARG A 149 -14.37 9.53 -7.74
CA ARG A 149 -13.00 9.31 -8.20
C ARG A 149 -12.05 9.05 -7.03
N ILE A 150 -12.51 8.27 -6.06
CA ILE A 150 -11.71 7.86 -4.91
C ILE A 150 -11.14 6.48 -5.17
N ALA A 151 -9.81 6.39 -5.15
CA ALA A 151 -9.07 5.15 -5.06
C ALA A 151 -8.64 4.91 -3.61
N VAL A 152 -8.49 3.64 -3.26
CA VAL A 152 -7.71 3.22 -2.09
C VAL A 152 -6.46 2.49 -2.56
N GLY A 153 -5.38 2.59 -1.80
CA GLY A 153 -4.17 1.86 -2.15
C GLY A 153 -3.14 1.86 -1.05
N GLY A 154 -2.09 1.09 -1.27
CA GLY A 154 -1.03 0.95 -0.30
C GLY A 154 -0.05 -0.14 -0.70
N ASP A 155 1.03 -0.21 0.05
CA ASP A 155 2.12 -1.13 -0.22
C ASP A 155 2.26 -2.18 0.89
N SER A 156 2.57 -3.42 0.52
CA SER A 156 2.74 -4.53 1.47
C SER A 156 1.52 -4.72 2.39
N ALA A 157 1.66 -4.49 3.69
CA ALA A 157 0.58 -4.43 4.67
C ALA A 157 -0.48 -3.35 4.34
N GLY A 158 -0.08 -2.20 3.79
CA GLY A 158 -1.01 -1.19 3.31
C GLY A 158 -1.82 -1.66 2.09
N GLY A 159 -1.21 -2.49 1.24
CA GLY A 159 -1.91 -3.14 0.13
C GLY A 159 -2.95 -4.17 0.62
N ASN A 160 -2.64 -4.87 1.71
CA ASN A 160 -3.61 -5.72 2.42
C ASN A 160 -4.80 -4.90 2.94
N LEU A 161 -4.53 -3.80 3.64
CA LEU A 161 -5.57 -2.90 4.16
C LEU A 161 -6.43 -2.35 3.03
N ALA A 162 -5.84 -1.89 1.92
CA ALA A 162 -6.58 -1.41 0.76
C ALA A 162 -7.56 -2.45 0.21
N ALA A 163 -7.12 -3.70 0.04
CA ALA A 163 -7.99 -4.79 -0.40
C ALA A 163 -9.12 -5.06 0.60
N ALA A 164 -8.82 -5.12 1.90
CA ALA A 164 -9.83 -5.31 2.95
C ALA A 164 -10.87 -4.17 2.98
N VAL A 165 -10.44 -2.92 2.79
CA VAL A 165 -11.32 -1.74 2.71
C VAL A 165 -12.28 -1.83 1.52
N THR A 166 -11.82 -2.32 0.36
CA THR A 166 -12.72 -2.52 -0.80
C THR A 166 -13.80 -3.57 -0.51
N TYR A 167 -13.44 -4.64 0.21
CA TYR A 167 -14.41 -5.65 0.63
C TYR A 167 -15.42 -5.07 1.64
N LEU A 168 -14.96 -4.29 2.63
CA LEU A 168 -15.85 -3.62 3.57
C LEU A 168 -16.79 -2.63 2.88
N ALA A 169 -16.33 -1.90 1.86
CA ALA A 169 -17.18 -1.01 1.08
C ALA A 169 -18.33 -1.78 0.38
N VAL A 170 -18.05 -2.95 -0.18
CA VAL A 170 -19.08 -3.83 -0.79
C VAL A 170 -20.07 -4.35 0.27
N GLU A 171 -19.58 -4.75 1.44
CA GLU A 171 -20.42 -5.31 2.50
C GLU A 171 -21.30 -4.23 3.16
N ARG A 172 -20.74 -3.05 3.44
CA ARG A 172 -21.40 -1.96 4.19
C ARG A 172 -22.23 -1.04 3.30
N LYS A 173 -21.89 -0.88 2.02
CA LYS A 173 -22.65 -0.13 1.00
C LYS A 173 -22.89 1.35 1.34
N ASP A 174 -21.96 1.96 2.05
CA ASP A 174 -22.02 3.35 2.51
C ASP A 174 -20.82 4.20 2.05
N LEU A 175 -19.96 3.62 1.21
CA LEU A 175 -18.76 4.22 0.61
C LEU A 175 -18.60 3.63 -0.80
N GLU A 176 -18.35 4.48 -1.81
CA GLU A 176 -18.03 4.06 -3.17
C GLU A 176 -16.52 4.22 -3.43
N ILE A 177 -15.86 3.15 -3.85
CA ILE A 177 -14.45 3.14 -4.24
C ILE A 177 -14.38 2.87 -5.74
N ALA A 178 -13.75 3.76 -6.49
CA ALA A 178 -13.66 3.68 -7.95
C ALA A 178 -12.46 2.87 -8.44
N TYR A 179 -11.44 2.68 -7.60
CA TYR A 179 -10.22 1.97 -7.97
C TYR A 179 -9.45 1.45 -6.75
N GLN A 180 -8.72 0.35 -6.91
CA GLN A 180 -7.80 -0.16 -5.89
C GLN A 180 -6.38 -0.32 -6.43
N MET A 181 -5.40 0.14 -5.64
CA MET A 181 -3.99 0.14 -6.02
C MET A 181 -3.17 -0.66 -5.01
N LEU A 182 -2.85 -1.90 -5.37
CA LEU A 182 -2.23 -2.87 -4.46
C LEU A 182 -0.78 -3.12 -4.86
N LEU A 183 0.15 -2.66 -4.02
CA LEU A 183 1.58 -2.66 -4.33
C LEU A 183 2.26 -3.75 -3.49
N TYR A 184 2.69 -4.82 -4.14
CA TYR A 184 3.20 -6.08 -3.56
C TYR A 184 2.42 -6.49 -2.29
N PRO A 185 1.08 -6.64 -2.39
CA PRO A 185 0.22 -6.77 -1.22
C PRO A 185 0.42 -8.10 -0.50
N SER A 186 0.29 -8.10 0.83
CA SER A 186 0.06 -9.35 1.57
C SER A 186 -1.40 -9.77 1.43
N THR A 187 -1.68 -10.92 0.81
CA THR A 187 -3.06 -11.35 0.48
C THR A 187 -3.48 -12.64 1.16
N SER A 188 -2.54 -13.40 1.72
CA SER A 188 -2.74 -14.70 2.36
C SER A 188 -1.65 -14.94 3.42
N PHE A 189 -1.94 -15.82 4.38
CA PHE A 189 -0.95 -16.32 5.35
C PHE A 189 -0.45 -17.73 5.02
N GLU A 190 -0.98 -18.34 3.96
CA GLU A 190 -0.52 -19.64 3.48
C GLU A 190 0.78 -19.47 2.67
N PRO A 191 1.80 -20.31 2.91
CA PRO A 191 3.07 -20.22 2.20
C PRO A 191 2.91 -20.58 0.72
N THR A 192 3.52 -19.77 -0.15
CA THR A 192 3.60 -19.98 -1.60
C THR A 192 4.99 -20.44 -2.04
N GLU A 193 5.20 -20.71 -3.33
CA GLU A 193 6.53 -21.04 -3.85
C GLU A 193 7.50 -19.86 -3.69
N SER A 194 7.04 -18.63 -3.99
CA SER A 194 7.82 -17.40 -3.77
C SER A 194 8.20 -17.22 -2.30
N TYR A 195 7.31 -17.56 -1.37
CA TYR A 195 7.59 -17.51 0.06
C TYR A 195 8.77 -18.41 0.41
N GLU A 196 8.74 -19.68 0.01
CA GLU A 196 9.85 -20.61 0.31
C GLU A 196 11.16 -20.20 -0.38
N LYS A 197 11.08 -19.62 -1.57
CA LYS A 197 12.27 -19.30 -2.38
C LYS A 197 12.97 -18.01 -1.99
N TYR A 198 12.21 -16.99 -1.55
CA TYR A 198 12.73 -15.63 -1.40
C TYR A 198 12.67 -15.08 0.03
N SER A 199 12.25 -15.88 1.02
CA SER A 199 12.18 -15.45 2.43
C SER A 199 13.53 -15.41 3.16
N GLU A 200 14.65 -15.56 2.46
CA GLU A 200 16.00 -15.40 3.00
C GLU A 200 16.88 -14.66 2.00
N GLY A 201 17.63 -13.65 2.45
CA GLY A 201 18.61 -12.92 1.61
C GLY A 201 18.04 -11.87 0.65
N TYR A 202 16.71 -11.72 0.55
CA TYR A 202 16.03 -10.76 -0.35
C TYR A 202 15.26 -9.67 0.41
N TYR A 203 15.86 -9.13 1.47
CA TYR A 203 15.33 -8.06 2.32
C TYR A 203 14.17 -8.50 3.25
N LEU A 204 12.99 -8.85 2.70
CA LEU A 204 11.88 -9.36 3.52
C LEU A 204 12.12 -10.83 3.85
N THR A 205 12.18 -11.18 5.14
CA THR A 205 12.50 -12.54 5.57
C THR A 205 11.33 -13.27 6.19
N LYS A 206 11.44 -14.60 6.28
CA LYS A 206 10.50 -15.47 6.99
C LYS A 206 10.32 -15.02 8.45
N GLY A 207 11.42 -14.85 9.17
CA GLY A 207 11.40 -14.43 10.58
C GLY A 207 10.74 -13.06 10.77
N THR A 208 11.03 -12.11 9.88
CA THR A 208 10.40 -10.78 9.91
C THR A 208 8.88 -10.87 9.65
N MET A 209 8.43 -11.68 8.68
CA MET A 209 7.01 -11.87 8.39
C MET A 209 6.26 -12.59 9.52
N GLU A 210 6.87 -13.62 10.11
CA GLU A 210 6.32 -14.33 11.27
C GLU A 210 6.17 -13.37 12.47
N TRP A 211 7.18 -12.54 12.74
CA TRP A 211 7.10 -11.52 13.77
C TRP A 211 5.99 -10.50 13.53
N PHE A 212 5.86 -9.97 12.31
CA PHE A 212 4.74 -9.09 11.96
C PHE A 212 3.39 -9.74 12.22
N ARG A 213 3.22 -11.02 11.85
CA ARG A 213 1.99 -11.78 12.10
C ARG A 213 1.69 -11.91 13.60
N GLU A 214 2.70 -12.21 14.42
CA GLU A 214 2.56 -12.33 15.89
C GLU A 214 2.15 -11.01 16.56
N GLN A 215 2.69 -9.90 16.08
CA GLN A 215 2.29 -8.58 16.59
C GLN A 215 0.88 -8.22 16.14
N TYR A 216 0.55 -8.42 14.85
CA TYR A 216 -0.68 -7.94 14.23
C TYR A 216 -1.92 -8.74 14.65
N LEU A 217 -1.85 -10.07 14.63
CA LEU A 217 -3.00 -10.91 14.90
C LEU A 217 -3.27 -11.04 16.40
N THR A 218 -4.54 -11.19 16.76
CA THR A 218 -4.97 -11.51 18.12
C THR A 218 -4.93 -13.01 18.34
N SER A 219 -5.28 -13.80 17.33
CA SER A 219 -5.21 -15.27 17.36
C SER A 219 -4.95 -15.86 15.97
N VAL A 220 -4.67 -17.16 15.91
CA VAL A 220 -4.52 -17.88 14.63
C VAL A 220 -5.83 -17.89 13.82
N ASP A 221 -6.99 -17.82 14.48
CA ASP A 221 -8.30 -17.85 13.81
C ASP A 221 -8.51 -16.60 12.93
N ASP A 222 -7.83 -15.49 13.25
CA ASP A 222 -7.88 -14.25 12.47
C ASP A 222 -7.40 -14.47 11.02
N THR A 223 -6.52 -15.45 10.76
CA THR A 223 -6.04 -15.72 9.40
C THR A 223 -7.10 -16.33 8.48
N ALA A 224 -8.21 -16.80 9.04
CA ALA A 224 -9.37 -17.24 8.27
C ALA A 224 -10.31 -16.08 7.88
N SER A 225 -10.04 -14.86 8.34
CA SER A 225 -10.85 -13.69 8.00
C SER A 225 -10.47 -13.10 6.64
N PRO A 226 -11.44 -12.78 5.75
CA PRO A 226 -11.17 -12.06 4.51
C PRO A 226 -10.61 -10.66 4.72
N LEU A 227 -10.73 -10.10 5.93
CA LEU A 227 -10.15 -8.80 6.29
C LEU A 227 -8.66 -8.87 6.62
N ALA A 228 -8.16 -10.04 7.06
CA ALA A 228 -6.74 -10.27 7.29
C ALA A 228 -6.08 -10.93 6.07
N ALA A 229 -6.79 -11.83 5.39
CA ALA A 229 -6.35 -12.53 4.18
C ALA A 229 -7.32 -12.28 3.01
N PRO A 230 -7.13 -11.19 2.23
CA PRO A 230 -7.98 -10.84 1.09
C PRO A 230 -8.21 -11.97 0.06
N MET A 231 -7.31 -12.95 -0.06
CA MET A 231 -7.55 -14.16 -0.88
C MET A 231 -8.83 -14.91 -0.50
N LEU A 232 -9.28 -14.79 0.76
CA LEU A 232 -10.48 -15.43 1.29
C LEU A 232 -11.76 -14.62 1.06
N ILE A 233 -11.70 -13.45 0.40
CA ILE A 233 -12.90 -12.69 0.04
C ILE A 233 -13.84 -13.61 -0.78
N PRO A 234 -15.12 -13.74 -0.40
CA PRO A 234 -16.06 -14.61 -1.11
C PRO A 234 -16.25 -14.16 -2.56
N ASP A 235 -16.37 -15.10 -3.49
CA ASP A 235 -16.50 -14.80 -4.94
C ASP A 235 -17.69 -13.89 -5.25
N ALA A 236 -18.77 -14.01 -4.48
CA ALA A 236 -19.94 -13.15 -4.58
C ALA A 236 -19.62 -11.66 -4.30
N ALA A 237 -18.67 -11.39 -3.41
CA ALA A 237 -18.15 -10.05 -3.15
C ALA A 237 -17.00 -9.69 -4.11
N THR A 238 -16.14 -10.65 -4.48
CA THR A 238 -15.01 -10.42 -5.41
C THR A 238 -15.45 -9.77 -6.71
N LYS A 239 -16.54 -10.23 -7.33
CA LYS A 239 -17.08 -9.65 -8.58
C LYS A 239 -17.61 -8.21 -8.46
N GLN A 240 -17.77 -7.71 -7.22
CA GLN A 240 -18.24 -6.35 -6.92
C GLN A 240 -17.08 -5.43 -6.51
N LEU A 241 -15.86 -5.95 -6.38
CA LEU A 241 -14.69 -5.14 -6.05
C LEU A 241 -14.34 -4.20 -7.22
N PRO A 242 -13.76 -3.02 -6.94
CA PRO A 242 -13.44 -2.05 -7.99
C PRO A 242 -12.29 -2.55 -8.88
N PRO A 243 -12.14 -1.98 -10.09
CA PRO A 243 -10.97 -2.23 -10.94
C PRO A 243 -9.67 -2.03 -10.18
N ALA A 244 -8.65 -2.83 -10.53
CA ALA A 244 -7.42 -2.93 -9.75
C ALA A 244 -6.16 -2.71 -10.59
N PHE A 245 -5.20 -1.99 -10.01
CA PHE A 245 -3.79 -2.07 -10.39
C PHE A 245 -3.05 -2.88 -9.32
N ILE A 246 -2.39 -3.96 -9.74
CA ILE A 246 -1.61 -4.83 -8.86
C ILE A 246 -0.18 -4.90 -9.38
N MET A 247 0.76 -4.50 -8.52
CA MET A 247 2.19 -4.54 -8.78
C MET A 247 2.83 -5.59 -7.87
N THR A 248 3.75 -6.40 -8.37
CA THR A 248 4.60 -7.29 -7.54
C THR A 248 6.06 -7.12 -7.90
N ALA A 249 6.96 -7.72 -7.12
CA ALA A 249 8.40 -7.76 -7.38
C ALA A 249 8.85 -9.22 -7.57
N GLU A 250 9.70 -9.52 -8.57
CA GLU A 250 10.07 -10.90 -8.95
C GLU A 250 10.77 -11.68 -7.81
N PHE A 251 11.53 -10.99 -6.95
CA PHE A 251 12.28 -11.58 -5.83
C PHE A 251 11.67 -11.15 -4.49
N ASP A 252 10.38 -11.42 -4.34
CA ASP A 252 9.59 -11.08 -3.15
C ASP A 252 8.83 -12.32 -2.65
N PRO A 253 8.91 -12.67 -1.36
CA PRO A 253 8.07 -13.70 -0.75
C PRO A 253 6.58 -13.59 -1.07
N LEU A 254 6.06 -12.36 -1.21
CA LEU A 254 4.65 -12.08 -1.45
C LEU A 254 4.25 -12.07 -2.94
N CYS A 255 5.19 -12.30 -3.86
CA CYS A 255 4.94 -12.19 -5.30
C CYS A 255 3.80 -13.09 -5.78
N ASP A 256 3.85 -14.39 -5.46
CA ASP A 256 2.83 -15.34 -5.91
C ASP A 256 1.47 -15.05 -5.28
N GLY A 257 1.43 -14.58 -4.03
CA GLY A 257 0.20 -14.20 -3.36
C GLY A 257 -0.47 -13.00 -4.03
N GLY A 258 0.32 -12.00 -4.43
CA GLY A 258 -0.16 -10.86 -5.21
C GLY A 258 -0.67 -11.26 -6.60
N GLU A 259 0.07 -12.13 -7.30
CA GLU A 259 -0.36 -12.67 -8.60
C GLU A 259 -1.65 -13.50 -8.49
N ALA A 260 -1.74 -14.36 -7.49
CA ALA A 260 -2.92 -15.18 -7.23
C ALA A 260 -4.16 -14.33 -6.97
N PHE A 261 -4.02 -13.22 -6.22
CA PHE A 261 -5.13 -12.30 -6.00
C PHE A 261 -5.53 -11.56 -7.29
N ALA A 262 -4.56 -11.15 -8.11
CA ALA A 262 -4.83 -10.58 -9.42
C ALA A 262 -5.62 -11.53 -10.33
N ASN A 263 -5.28 -12.82 -10.31
CA ASN A 263 -6.00 -13.85 -11.06
C ASN A 263 -7.41 -14.08 -10.50
N LYS A 264 -7.57 -14.16 -9.17
CA LYS A 264 -8.89 -14.26 -8.53
C LYS A 264 -9.82 -13.12 -8.94
N LEU A 265 -9.32 -11.87 -8.99
CA LEU A 265 -10.09 -10.71 -9.45
C LEU A 265 -10.48 -10.84 -10.94
N LYS A 266 -9.53 -11.21 -11.81
CA LYS A 266 -9.79 -11.42 -13.25
C LYS A 266 -10.83 -12.51 -13.49
N ASP A 267 -10.71 -13.63 -12.79
CA ASP A 267 -11.64 -14.76 -12.90
C ASP A 267 -13.06 -14.40 -12.45
N ALA A 268 -13.18 -13.45 -11.52
CA ALA A 268 -14.46 -12.88 -11.10
C ALA A 268 -15.01 -11.79 -12.05
N GLY A 269 -14.27 -11.43 -13.10
CA GLY A 269 -14.65 -10.43 -14.10
C GLY A 269 -14.29 -8.98 -13.73
N VAL A 270 -13.45 -8.77 -12.71
CA VAL A 270 -12.94 -7.43 -12.37
C VAL A 270 -11.86 -7.03 -13.37
N GLU A 271 -11.87 -5.76 -13.79
CA GLU A 271 -10.80 -5.19 -14.62
C GLU A 271 -9.50 -5.10 -13.81
N VAL A 272 -8.45 -5.77 -14.25
CA VAL A 272 -7.16 -5.82 -13.55
C VAL A 272 -6.01 -5.54 -14.50
N ARG A 273 -5.20 -4.54 -14.15
CA ARG A 273 -3.83 -4.40 -14.66
C ARG A 273 -2.86 -5.00 -13.65
N TYR A 274 -2.11 -6.01 -14.08
CA TYR A 274 -1.10 -6.68 -13.27
C TYR A 274 0.28 -6.48 -13.88
N VAL A 275 1.27 -6.16 -13.05
CA VAL A 275 2.67 -6.04 -13.45
C VAL A 275 3.60 -6.65 -12.38
N CYS A 276 4.47 -7.58 -12.81
CA CYS A 276 5.57 -8.07 -11.98
C CYS A 276 6.86 -7.36 -12.39
N TYR A 277 7.49 -6.64 -11.46
CA TYR A 277 8.72 -5.90 -11.71
C TYR A 277 9.93 -6.84 -11.66
N PRO A 278 10.61 -7.07 -12.80
CA PRO A 278 11.70 -8.03 -12.89
C PRO A 278 12.92 -7.56 -12.09
N GLY A 279 13.60 -8.49 -11.43
CA GLY A 279 14.83 -8.22 -10.67
C GLY A 279 14.66 -7.39 -9.39
N MET A 280 13.44 -6.94 -9.07
CA MET A 280 13.14 -6.15 -7.87
C MET A 280 12.83 -7.02 -6.66
N ILE A 281 12.93 -6.42 -5.47
CA ILE A 281 12.65 -7.02 -4.15
C ILE A 281 11.49 -6.32 -3.47
N HIS A 282 11.00 -6.89 -2.36
CA HIS A 282 9.99 -6.26 -1.52
C HIS A 282 10.43 -4.85 -1.06
N GLY A 283 9.49 -3.90 -1.04
CA GLY A 283 9.72 -2.53 -0.56
C GLY A 283 10.48 -1.61 -1.53
N PHE A 284 10.75 -2.05 -2.77
CA PHE A 284 11.55 -1.29 -3.73
C PHE A 284 11.01 0.11 -4.08
N LEU A 285 9.70 0.37 -3.88
CA LEU A 285 9.11 1.71 -4.06
C LEU A 285 9.62 2.72 -3.04
N GLY A 286 10.05 2.28 -1.86
CA GLY A 286 10.65 3.13 -0.83
C GLY A 286 12.17 3.33 -1.00
N MET A 287 12.78 2.75 -2.03
CA MET A 287 14.25 2.71 -2.23
C MET A 287 14.69 3.52 -3.45
N THR A 288 13.97 4.59 -3.75
CA THR A 288 14.14 5.36 -4.99
C THR A 288 15.52 5.98 -5.15
N GLU A 289 16.24 6.31 -4.07
CA GLU A 289 17.61 6.86 -4.19
C GLU A 289 18.63 5.84 -4.71
N PHE A 290 18.33 4.54 -4.59
CA PHE A 290 19.22 3.45 -5.00
C PHE A 290 18.71 2.72 -6.26
N LEU A 291 17.40 2.63 -6.43
CA LEU A 291 16.76 1.80 -7.46
C LEU A 291 16.09 2.66 -8.53
N THR A 292 16.66 2.65 -9.74
CA THR A 292 16.07 3.37 -10.88
C THR A 292 14.71 2.82 -11.26
N ASP A 293 14.52 1.50 -11.16
CA ASP A 293 13.23 0.86 -11.41
C ASP A 293 12.22 1.13 -10.28
N GLY A 294 12.68 1.43 -9.06
CA GLY A 294 11.83 1.98 -8.00
C GLY A 294 11.25 3.35 -8.39
N LYS A 295 12.09 4.26 -8.93
CA LYS A 295 11.59 5.55 -9.46
C LYS A 295 10.59 5.35 -10.59
N LYS A 296 10.89 4.46 -11.54
CA LYS A 296 9.97 4.16 -12.66
C LYS A 296 8.62 3.63 -12.17
N ALA A 297 8.64 2.74 -11.18
CA ALA A 297 7.42 2.17 -10.61
C ALA A 297 6.55 3.20 -9.89
N VAL A 298 7.15 4.13 -9.14
CA VAL A 298 6.42 5.26 -8.54
C VAL A 298 5.80 6.16 -9.63
N SER A 299 6.50 6.43 -10.72
CA SER A 299 5.93 7.17 -11.85
C SER A 299 4.85 6.39 -12.61
N GLU A 300 4.94 5.05 -12.69
CA GLU A 300 3.88 4.21 -13.26
C GLU A 300 2.62 4.29 -12.39
N ILE A 301 2.76 4.17 -11.07
CA ILE A 301 1.66 4.36 -10.12
C ILE A 301 0.95 5.71 -10.34
N ALA A 302 1.71 6.79 -10.44
CA ALA A 302 1.15 8.11 -10.69
C ALA A 302 0.44 8.19 -12.05
N SER A 303 1.02 7.55 -13.07
CA SER A 303 0.45 7.49 -14.42
C SER A 303 -0.86 6.71 -14.47
N GLU A 304 -0.99 5.62 -13.71
CA GLU A 304 -2.24 4.85 -13.60
C GLU A 304 -3.37 5.70 -13.01
N LEU A 305 -3.10 6.41 -11.91
CA LEU A 305 -4.10 7.28 -11.28
C LEU A 305 -4.51 8.42 -12.21
N LYS A 306 -3.54 9.03 -12.90
CA LYS A 306 -3.80 10.07 -13.89
C LYS A 306 -4.68 9.58 -15.03
N ALA A 307 -4.35 8.41 -15.57
CA ALA A 307 -5.12 7.77 -16.63
C ALA A 307 -6.57 7.50 -16.19
N LYS A 308 -6.75 7.07 -14.94
CA LYS A 308 -8.06 6.74 -14.39
C LYS A 308 -8.92 7.96 -14.09
N PHE A 309 -8.35 9.04 -13.53
CA PHE A 309 -9.14 10.12 -12.94
C PHE A 309 -8.95 11.51 -13.54
N VAL A 310 -7.88 11.76 -14.28
CA VAL A 310 -7.55 13.11 -14.79
C VAL A 310 -7.70 13.21 -16.30
N THR A 311 -7.31 12.18 -17.06
CA THR A 311 -7.47 12.19 -18.52
C THR A 311 -8.89 11.79 -18.91
N ASN A 312 -9.82 12.75 -18.88
CA ASN A 312 -11.08 12.73 -19.63
C ASN A 312 -11.68 14.15 -19.72
N VAL A 313 -11.20 14.96 -20.68
CA VAL A 313 -11.84 16.23 -21.09
C VAL A 313 -11.91 16.40 -22.63
N SER A 314 -11.49 15.43 -23.45
CA SER A 314 -11.45 15.65 -24.93
C SER A 314 -12.16 14.65 -25.83
N ASP A 315 -12.75 13.56 -25.34
CA ASP A 315 -13.39 12.54 -26.22
C ASP A 315 -14.93 12.51 -26.21
N LEU A 316 -15.59 13.56 -25.71
CA LEU A 316 -17.05 13.74 -25.88
C LEU A 316 -17.43 14.70 -27.03
N SER A 317 -16.49 14.98 -27.94
CA SER A 317 -16.80 15.63 -29.21
C SER A 317 -16.23 14.81 -30.38
N LYS A 318 -16.91 13.73 -30.73
CA LYS A 318 -16.93 13.16 -32.09
C LYS A 318 -18.20 12.33 -32.27
#